data_AF-A0A1A6FM64-F1
#
_entry.id   AF-A0A1A6FM64-F1
#
_cell.length_a   1.000
_cell.length_b   1.000
_cell.length_c   1.000
_cell.angle_alpha   90.00
_cell.angle_beta   90.00
_cell.angle_gamma   90.00
#
_symmetry.space_group_name_H-M   'P 1'
#
loop_
_entity.id
_entity.type
_entity.pdbx_description
1 polymer ?
#
loop_
_entity_poly.entity_id
_entity_poly.type
_entity_poly.pdbx_seq_one_letter_code
_entity_poly.pdbx_strand_id
1 'polypeptide(L)'
;MARSSAAPSRADIDKAKLLYDAGVEPLGKLREMLGMSERKFHAFRIEHGWPMRASPIKRAEAPKAGEHAKKRPSKSLIARLEDAVEREFARAETALESGGTKSIEQSARVLASLVRSLAELKRMSSDASRGEEEERNGAEAIDDEPPRQLAELREELARRLERLGGCGETA
;
A
#
# COMPACT_ATOMS: atom_id res chain seq x y z
N MET A 1 40.09 -4.55 -14.19
CA MET A 1 40.62 -5.91 -13.99
C MET A 1 39.91 -6.87 -14.93
N ALA A 2 40.39 -7.04 -16.16
CA ALA A 2 39.83 -7.98 -17.14
C ALA A 2 40.46 -9.36 -16.91
N ARG A 3 39.69 -10.34 -16.41
CA ARG A 3 40.18 -11.72 -16.29
C ARG A 3 40.13 -12.36 -17.68
N SER A 4 41.28 -12.88 -18.08
CA SER A 4 41.53 -13.56 -19.34
C SER A 4 40.48 -14.64 -19.61
N SER A 5 39.87 -14.61 -20.80
CA SER A 5 38.91 -15.58 -21.31
C SER A 5 39.64 -16.89 -21.65
N ALA A 6 40.10 -17.62 -20.64
CA ALA A 6 40.48 -19.02 -20.83
C ALA A 6 39.22 -19.81 -21.23
N ALA A 7 39.32 -20.60 -22.30
CA ALA A 7 38.23 -21.48 -22.68
C ALA A 7 37.88 -22.39 -21.48
N PRO A 8 36.59 -22.63 -21.18
CA PRO A 8 36.20 -23.48 -20.06
C PRO A 8 36.80 -24.87 -20.27
N SER A 9 37.44 -25.41 -19.24
CA SER A 9 37.98 -26.77 -19.33
C SER A 9 36.83 -27.77 -19.45
N ARG A 10 37.07 -28.91 -20.10
CA ARG A 10 36.03 -29.95 -20.29
C ARG A 10 35.43 -30.42 -18.95
N ALA A 11 36.27 -30.49 -17.91
CA ALA A 11 35.82 -30.83 -16.56
C ALA A 11 34.88 -29.76 -15.95
N ASP A 12 35.14 -28.47 -16.24
CA ASP A 12 34.26 -27.38 -15.78
C ASP A 12 32.91 -27.40 -16.48
N ILE A 13 32.88 -27.81 -17.76
CA ILE A 13 31.63 -27.97 -18.54
C ILE A 13 30.79 -29.11 -17.96
N ASP A 14 31.39 -30.27 -17.68
CA ASP A 14 30.68 -31.43 -17.13
C ASP A 14 30.13 -31.12 -15.73
N LYS A 15 30.92 -30.44 -14.90
CA LYS A 15 30.48 -29.95 -13.59
C LYS A 15 29.36 -28.92 -13.70
N ALA A 16 29.47 -27.97 -14.63
CA ALA A 16 28.42 -26.98 -14.88
C ALA A 16 27.12 -27.65 -15.32
N LYS A 17 27.21 -28.69 -16.17
CA LYS A 17 26.07 -29.47 -16.64
C LYS A 17 25.40 -30.27 -15.53
N LEU A 18 26.17 -30.80 -14.57
CA LEU A 18 25.59 -31.47 -13.40
C LEU A 18 24.81 -30.46 -12.54
N LEU A 19 25.36 -29.27 -12.32
CA LEU A 19 24.77 -28.22 -11.48
C LEU A 19 23.54 -27.56 -12.11
N TYR A 20 23.66 -27.04 -13.34
CA TYR A 20 22.92 -27.57 -14.48
C TYR A 20 21.57 -28.28 -14.28
N ASP A 21 21.61 -29.58 -14.48
CA ASP A 21 20.43 -30.43 -14.42
C ASP A 21 19.85 -30.53 -12.99
N ALA A 22 20.68 -30.37 -11.94
CA ALA A 22 20.23 -30.38 -10.55
C ALA A 22 19.30 -29.21 -10.16
N GLY A 23 19.28 -28.12 -10.94
CA GLY A 23 18.39 -26.96 -10.67
C GLY A 23 18.70 -26.15 -9.40
N VAL A 24 19.70 -26.53 -8.60
CA VAL A 24 20.01 -25.91 -7.29
C VAL A 24 20.85 -24.63 -7.42
N GLU A 25 21.77 -24.59 -8.39
CA GLU A 25 22.74 -23.49 -8.52
C GLU A 25 22.20 -22.33 -9.39
N PRO A 26 22.25 -21.06 -8.92
CA PRO A 26 21.88 -19.91 -9.73
C PRO A 26 22.71 -19.79 -11.01
N LEU A 27 22.07 -19.35 -12.11
CA LEU A 27 22.73 -19.17 -13.41
C LEU A 27 23.94 -18.23 -13.36
N GLY A 28 23.92 -17.23 -12.47
CA GLY A 28 25.07 -16.32 -12.26
C GLY A 28 26.34 -17.05 -11.85
N LYS A 29 26.24 -18.00 -10.92
CA LYS A 29 27.38 -18.76 -10.42
C LYS A 29 27.92 -19.75 -11.45
N LEU A 30 27.04 -20.33 -12.28
CA LEU A 30 27.47 -21.16 -13.42
C LEU A 30 28.20 -20.35 -14.48
N ARG A 31 27.74 -19.13 -14.75
CA ARG A 31 28.40 -18.21 -15.68
C ARG A 31 29.79 -17.80 -15.19
N GLU A 32 29.93 -17.54 -13.90
CA GLU A 32 31.22 -17.25 -13.26
C GLU A 32 32.17 -18.45 -13.35
N MET A 33 31.67 -19.67 -13.09
CA MET A 33 32.46 -20.89 -13.17
C MET A 33 32.96 -21.19 -14.60
N LEU A 34 32.17 -20.87 -15.62
CA LEU A 34 32.54 -21.03 -17.03
C LEU A 34 33.29 -19.80 -17.59
N GLY A 35 33.42 -18.71 -16.83
CA GLY A 35 34.05 -17.47 -17.29
C GLY A 35 33.31 -16.78 -18.45
N MET A 36 32.00 -17.01 -18.61
CA MET A 36 31.21 -16.54 -19.74
C MET A 36 30.22 -15.44 -19.37
N SER A 37 29.99 -14.50 -20.29
CA SER A 37 28.91 -13.53 -20.19
C SER A 37 27.54 -14.19 -20.41
N GLU A 38 26.45 -13.53 -20.00
CA GLU A 38 25.08 -14.06 -20.14
C GLU A 38 24.74 -14.47 -21.56
N ARG A 39 25.08 -13.60 -22.51
CA ARG A 39 24.82 -13.78 -23.93
C ARG A 39 25.59 -14.98 -24.49
N LYS A 40 26.86 -15.14 -24.07
CA LYS A 40 27.69 -16.30 -24.45
C LYS A 40 27.18 -17.58 -23.84
N PHE A 41 26.77 -17.56 -22.57
CA PHE A 41 26.19 -18.72 -21.90
C PHE A 41 24.86 -19.14 -22.53
N HIS A 42 24.02 -18.20 -22.95
CA HIS A 42 22.78 -18.50 -23.65
C HIS A 42 23.02 -19.18 -25.02
N ALA A 43 24.00 -18.68 -25.79
CA ALA A 43 24.41 -19.30 -27.05
C ALA A 43 25.00 -20.70 -26.82
N PHE A 44 25.91 -20.84 -25.85
CA PHE A 44 26.52 -22.10 -25.44
C PHE A 44 25.47 -23.15 -25.03
N ARG A 45 24.44 -22.72 -24.28
CA ARG A 45 23.31 -23.58 -23.90
C ARG A 45 22.56 -24.13 -25.11
N ILE A 46 22.30 -23.29 -26.12
CA ILE A 46 21.62 -23.69 -27.36
C ILE A 46 22.51 -24.65 -28.15
N GLU A 47 23.79 -24.31 -28.31
CA GLU A 47 24.77 -25.11 -29.05
C GLU A 47 24.98 -26.50 -28.44
N HIS A 48 24.99 -26.59 -27.10
CA HIS A 48 25.11 -27.86 -26.39
C HIS A 48 23.77 -28.55 -26.09
N GLY A 49 22.64 -28.00 -26.56
CA GLY A 49 21.31 -28.61 -26.42
C GLY A 49 20.81 -28.70 -24.98
N TRP A 50 21.23 -27.80 -24.08
CA TRP A 50 20.82 -27.83 -22.69
C TRP A 50 19.39 -27.27 -22.53
N PRO A 51 18.44 -28.03 -21.97
CA PRO A 51 17.03 -27.62 -21.87
C PRO A 51 16.89 -26.35 -21.02
N MET A 52 15.91 -25.50 -21.31
CA MET A 52 15.70 -24.31 -20.49
C MET A 52 15.27 -24.72 -19.08
N ARG A 53 16.07 -24.37 -18.07
CA ARG A 53 15.64 -24.47 -16.67
C ARG A 53 14.34 -23.71 -16.47
N ALA A 54 13.38 -24.34 -15.79
CA ALA A 54 12.28 -23.61 -15.21
C ALA A 54 12.87 -22.46 -14.39
N SER A 55 12.52 -21.22 -14.72
CA SER A 55 12.97 -20.08 -13.93
C SER A 55 12.61 -20.37 -12.47
N PRO A 56 13.53 -20.18 -11.50
CA PRO A 56 13.15 -20.24 -10.11
C PRO A 56 11.93 -19.34 -9.98
N ILE A 57 10.77 -19.93 -9.66
CA ILE A 57 9.55 -19.19 -9.32
C ILE A 57 10.06 -18.09 -8.42
N LYS A 58 9.98 -16.82 -8.86
CA LYS A 58 10.61 -15.68 -8.20
C LYS A 58 10.44 -15.91 -6.72
N ARG A 59 11.51 -16.32 -6.03
CA ARG A 59 11.44 -16.56 -4.60
C ARG A 59 11.15 -15.16 -4.12
N ALA A 60 9.91 -14.90 -3.70
CA ALA A 60 9.54 -13.62 -3.16
C ALA A 60 10.65 -13.32 -2.17
N GLU A 61 11.48 -12.31 -2.48
CA GLU A 61 12.53 -11.91 -1.57
C GLU A 61 11.83 -11.77 -0.24
N ALA A 62 12.29 -12.53 0.77
CA ALA A 62 11.77 -12.35 2.11
C ALA A 62 11.79 -10.84 2.35
N PRO A 63 10.63 -10.22 2.63
CA PRO A 63 10.53 -8.78 2.60
C PRO A 63 11.64 -8.25 3.50
N LYS A 64 12.53 -7.43 2.93
CA LYS A 64 13.51 -6.72 3.76
C LYS A 64 12.68 -6.03 4.84
N ALA A 65 12.92 -6.43 6.08
CA ALA A 65 12.32 -5.80 7.25
C ALA A 65 12.72 -4.32 7.18
N GLY A 66 11.79 -3.47 6.74
CA GLY A 66 12.10 -2.10 6.36
C GLY A 66 11.05 -1.41 5.50
N GLU A 67 10.18 -2.17 4.79
CA GLU A 67 9.11 -1.55 4.00
C GLU A 67 7.79 -2.30 4.19
N HIS A 68 7.20 -2.15 5.38
CA HIS A 68 5.76 -1.94 5.40
C HIS A 68 5.52 -0.53 4.82
N ALA A 69 5.71 -0.39 3.50
CA ALA A 69 5.08 0.69 2.78
C ALA A 69 3.61 0.58 3.17
N LYS A 70 3.13 1.52 3.98
CA LYS A 70 1.74 1.63 4.41
C LYS A 70 0.95 1.64 3.10
N LYS A 71 0.48 0.48 2.66
CA LYS A 71 -0.25 0.36 1.39
C LYS A 71 -1.47 1.21 1.60
N ARG A 72 -1.46 2.39 0.99
CA ARG A 72 -2.57 3.33 1.02
C ARG A 72 -3.83 2.54 0.73
N PRO A 73 -4.87 2.65 1.56
CA PRO A 73 -6.12 1.99 1.24
C PRO A 73 -6.52 2.46 -0.16
N SER A 74 -6.54 1.54 -1.11
CA SER A 74 -6.84 1.90 -2.50
C SER A 74 -8.22 2.55 -2.51
N LYS A 75 -8.42 3.62 -3.31
CA LYS A 75 -9.74 4.26 -3.47
C LYS A 75 -10.84 3.21 -3.78
N SER A 76 -10.48 2.11 -4.45
CA SER A 76 -11.34 0.95 -4.72
C SER A 76 -11.81 0.17 -3.48
N LEU A 77 -11.06 0.18 -2.38
CA LEU A 77 -11.43 -0.49 -1.13
C LEU A 77 -12.41 0.35 -0.34
N ILE A 78 -12.24 1.68 -0.35
CA ILE A 78 -13.17 2.63 0.27
C ILE A 78 -14.53 2.54 -0.43
N ALA A 79 -14.55 2.63 -1.77
CA ALA A 79 -15.79 2.48 -2.55
C ALA A 79 -16.50 1.14 -2.29
N ARG A 80 -15.75 0.03 -2.18
CA ARG A 80 -16.34 -1.28 -1.85
C ARG A 80 -16.94 -1.35 -0.45
N LEU A 81 -16.37 -0.62 0.52
CA LEU A 81 -16.92 -0.55 1.86
C LEU A 81 -18.15 0.36 1.91
N GLU A 82 -18.18 1.45 1.15
CA GLU A 82 -19.36 2.29 0.96
C GLU A 82 -20.52 1.46 0.36
N ASP A 83 -20.27 0.71 -0.72
CA ASP A 83 -21.26 -0.21 -1.31
C ASP A 83 -21.76 -1.27 -0.31
N ALA A 84 -20.86 -1.80 0.53
CA ALA A 84 -21.24 -2.79 1.54
C ALA A 84 -22.10 -2.18 2.65
N VAL A 85 -21.82 -0.94 3.05
CA VAL A 85 -22.63 -0.19 4.01
C VAL A 85 -24.02 0.08 3.44
N GLU A 86 -24.14 0.55 2.19
CA GLU A 86 -25.43 0.79 1.53
C GLU A 86 -26.28 -0.48 1.43
N ARG A 87 -25.66 -1.63 1.10
CA ARG A 87 -26.36 -2.93 1.07
C ARG A 87 -26.87 -3.36 2.44
N GLU A 88 -26.08 -3.16 3.50
CA GLU A 88 -26.52 -3.49 4.86
C GLU A 88 -27.60 -2.53 5.37
N PHE A 89 -27.61 -1.26 4.95
CA PHE A 89 -28.73 -0.35 5.21
C PHE A 89 -30.03 -0.85 4.55
N ALA A 90 -30.00 -1.20 3.27
CA ALA A 90 -31.17 -1.76 2.58
C ALA A 90 -31.65 -3.07 3.24
N ARG A 91 -30.73 -3.90 3.73
CA ARG A 91 -31.04 -5.13 4.47
C ARG A 91 -31.66 -4.84 5.85
N ALA A 92 -31.18 -3.81 6.54
CA ALA A 92 -31.75 -3.38 7.81
C ALA A 92 -33.15 -2.79 7.63
N GLU A 93 -33.39 -2.01 6.57
CA GLU A 93 -34.70 -1.44 6.22
C GLU A 93 -35.73 -2.53 5.91
N THR A 94 -35.38 -3.50 5.06
CA THR A 94 -36.27 -4.65 4.79
C THR A 94 -36.50 -5.52 6.04
N ALA A 95 -35.50 -5.67 6.91
CA ALA A 95 -35.65 -6.37 8.18
C ALA A 95 -36.58 -5.60 9.16
N LEU A 96 -36.53 -4.26 9.15
CA LEU A 96 -37.43 -3.39 9.90
C LEU A 96 -38.87 -3.52 9.42
N GLU A 97 -39.08 -3.50 8.10
CA GLU A 97 -40.41 -3.71 7.49
C GLU A 97 -40.99 -5.10 7.83
N SER A 98 -40.13 -6.11 7.93
CA SER A 98 -40.54 -7.49 8.30
C SER A 98 -40.72 -7.73 9.82
N GLY A 99 -40.41 -6.75 10.68
CA GLY A 99 -40.64 -6.82 12.13
C GLY A 99 -39.67 -7.71 12.94
N GLY A 100 -38.52 -8.09 12.38
CA GLY A 100 -37.57 -9.00 13.02
C GLY A 100 -36.56 -8.31 13.95
N THR A 101 -36.89 -8.15 15.25
CA THR A 101 -36.04 -7.46 16.26
C THR A 101 -34.61 -8.00 16.40
N LYS A 102 -34.42 -9.33 16.30
CA LYS A 102 -33.08 -9.96 16.35
C LYS A 102 -32.22 -9.65 15.12
N SER A 103 -32.85 -9.49 13.96
CA SER A 103 -32.16 -9.12 12.71
C SER A 103 -31.71 -7.66 12.74
N ILE A 104 -32.51 -6.79 13.37
CA ILE A 104 -32.22 -5.36 13.52
C ILE A 104 -30.99 -5.14 14.41
N GLU A 105 -30.92 -5.80 15.56
CA GLU A 105 -29.77 -5.67 16.46
C GLU A 105 -28.47 -6.18 15.81
N GLN A 106 -28.54 -7.31 15.10
CA GLN A 106 -27.39 -7.83 14.37
C GLN A 106 -26.94 -6.88 13.25
N SER A 107 -27.89 -6.32 12.49
CA SER A 107 -27.61 -5.35 11.43
C SER A 107 -27.01 -4.06 12.00
N ALA A 108 -27.49 -3.58 13.14
CA ALA A 108 -26.96 -2.40 13.81
C ALA A 108 -25.50 -2.60 14.26
N ARG A 109 -25.15 -3.78 14.78
CA ARG A 109 -23.75 -4.10 15.15
C ARG A 109 -22.85 -4.19 13.92
N VAL A 110 -23.32 -4.78 12.83
CA VAL A 110 -22.58 -4.87 11.56
C VAL A 110 -22.35 -3.47 10.98
N LEU A 111 -23.39 -2.63 10.93
CA LEU A 111 -23.29 -1.24 10.49
C LEU A 111 -22.30 -0.44 11.35
N ALA A 112 -22.35 -0.56 12.68
CA ALA A 112 -21.41 0.10 13.58
C ALA A 112 -19.96 -0.33 13.31
N SER A 113 -19.73 -1.62 13.03
CA SER A 113 -18.40 -2.12 12.68
C SER A 113 -17.92 -1.59 11.32
N LEU A 114 -18.78 -1.59 10.30
CA LEU A 114 -18.43 -1.12 8.95
C LEU A 114 -18.15 0.39 8.93
N VAL A 115 -18.99 1.19 9.59
CA VAL A 115 -18.80 2.64 9.71
C VAL A 115 -17.51 2.97 10.46
N ARG A 116 -17.19 2.22 11.53
CA ARG A 116 -15.92 2.37 12.24
C ARG A 116 -14.73 2.06 11.34
N SER A 117 -14.76 0.94 10.62
CA SER A 117 -13.71 0.58 9.67
C SER A 117 -13.56 1.60 8.54
N LEU A 118 -14.66 2.16 8.03
CA LEU A 118 -14.63 3.20 7.00
C LEU A 118 -14.04 4.51 7.54
N ALA A 119 -14.43 4.92 8.76
CA ALA A 119 -13.89 6.12 9.40
C ALA A 119 -12.38 6.01 9.64
N GLU A 120 -11.90 4.83 10.07
CA GLU A 120 -10.47 4.56 10.24
C GLU A 120 -9.73 4.59 8.89
N LEU A 121 -10.26 3.97 7.84
CA LEU A 121 -9.65 3.98 6.51
C LEU A 121 -9.61 5.38 5.89
N LYS A 122 -10.65 6.20 6.10
CA LYS A 122 -10.68 7.60 5.65
C LYS A 122 -9.67 8.45 6.41
N ARG A 123 -9.51 8.25 7.73
CA ARG A 123 -8.45 8.90 8.53
C ARG A 123 -7.06 8.51 8.03
N MET A 124 -6.80 7.22 7.84
CA MET A 124 -5.53 6.74 7.30
C MET A 124 -5.22 7.29 5.91
N SER A 125 -6.25 7.43 5.05
CA SER A 125 -6.09 8.05 3.73
C SER A 125 -5.83 9.56 3.82
N SER A 126 -6.41 10.25 4.80
CA SER A 126 -6.22 11.70 5.00
C SER A 126 -4.86 12.01 5.62
N ASP A 127 -4.44 11.24 6.62
CA ASP A 127 -3.13 11.38 7.27
C ASP A 127 -2.00 11.06 6.30
N ALA A 128 -2.22 10.10 5.39
CA ALA A 128 -1.28 9.81 4.32
C ALA A 128 -1.16 10.96 3.30
N SER A 129 -2.20 11.76 3.07
CA SER A 129 -2.13 12.95 2.21
C SER A 129 -1.44 14.12 2.91
N ARG A 130 -1.70 14.33 4.21
CA ARG A 130 -1.04 15.37 5.02
C ARG A 130 0.47 15.14 5.17
N GLY A 131 0.89 13.88 5.35
CA GLY A 131 2.31 13.54 5.43
C GLY A 131 3.10 13.81 4.13
N GLU A 132 2.46 13.69 2.96
CA GLU A 132 3.09 14.03 1.67
C GLU A 132 3.12 15.54 1.41
N GLU A 133 2.17 16.29 1.95
CA GLU A 133 2.16 17.76 1.92
C GLU A 133 3.21 18.35 2.87
N GLU A 134 3.41 17.78 4.06
CA GLU A 134 4.47 18.19 5.00
C GLU A 134 5.88 17.88 4.48
N GLU A 135 6.10 16.76 3.78
CA GLU A 135 7.39 16.42 3.16
C GLU A 135 7.72 17.30 1.93
N ARG A 136 6.71 17.88 1.26
CA ARG A 136 6.88 18.89 0.20
C ARG A 136 6.96 20.33 0.72
N ASN A 137 6.32 20.63 1.85
CA ASN A 137 6.26 21.98 2.43
C ASN A 137 7.31 22.25 3.52
N GLY A 138 8.18 21.28 3.85
CA GLY A 138 9.29 21.46 4.79
C GLY A 138 10.35 22.52 4.39
N ALA A 139 10.10 23.33 3.37
CA ALA A 139 10.95 24.44 2.94
C ALA A 139 10.33 25.83 3.14
N GLU A 140 9.07 25.97 3.59
CA GLU A 140 8.51 27.27 3.94
C GLU A 140 7.95 27.29 5.36
N ALA A 141 8.43 28.28 6.09
CA ALA A 141 8.25 28.50 7.50
C ALA A 141 6.81 28.31 7.99
N ILE A 142 6.74 27.70 9.17
CA ILE A 142 5.68 27.89 10.17
C ILE A 142 5.39 29.39 10.29
N ASP A 143 4.26 29.84 9.74
CA ASP A 143 3.61 31.06 10.19
C ASP A 143 2.25 30.62 10.75
N ASP A 144 2.19 30.55 12.08
CA ASP A 144 0.97 30.31 12.87
C ASP A 144 0.03 31.53 12.80
N GLU A 145 -0.26 32.02 11.58
CA GLU A 145 -1.30 33.02 11.35
C GLU A 145 -2.60 32.26 11.06
N PRO A 146 -3.58 32.23 11.99
CA PRO A 146 -4.87 31.62 11.72
C PRO A 146 -5.49 32.29 10.48
N PRO A 147 -6.18 31.53 9.60
CA PRO A 147 -6.80 32.12 8.42
C PRO A 147 -7.71 33.26 8.88
N ARG A 148 -7.41 34.50 8.47
CA ARG A 148 -8.03 35.76 8.95
C ARG A 148 -9.55 35.70 9.08
N GLN A 149 -10.18 34.87 8.24
CA GLN A 149 -11.61 34.57 8.22
C GLN A 149 -12.16 34.00 9.55
N LEU A 150 -11.39 33.19 10.31
CA LEU A 150 -11.84 32.64 11.60
C LEU A 150 -11.76 33.66 12.73
N ALA A 151 -10.76 34.55 12.71
CA ALA A 151 -10.66 35.65 13.66
C ALA A 151 -11.80 36.66 13.44
N GLU A 152 -12.07 37.01 12.19
CA GLU A 152 -13.21 37.84 11.79
C GLU A 152 -14.55 37.20 12.22
N LEU A 153 -14.72 35.88 12.00
CA LEU A 153 -15.93 35.18 12.44
C LEU A 153 -16.11 35.20 13.95
N ARG A 154 -15.02 35.08 14.72
CA ARG A 154 -15.03 35.12 16.19
C ARG A 154 -15.38 36.52 16.69
N GLU A 155 -14.85 37.57 16.07
CA GLU A 155 -15.22 38.95 16.40
C GLU A 155 -16.67 39.29 16.04
N GLU A 156 -17.16 38.82 14.90
CA GLU A 156 -18.55 38.97 14.46
C GLU A 156 -19.50 38.24 15.43
N LEU A 157 -19.13 37.03 15.87
CA LEU A 157 -19.86 36.26 16.89
C LEU A 157 -19.87 36.96 18.24
N ALA A 158 -18.71 37.47 18.70
CA ALA A 158 -18.61 38.21 19.96
C ALA A 158 -19.53 39.44 19.94
N ARG A 159 -19.48 40.23 18.85
CA ARG A 159 -20.39 41.39 18.66
C ARG A 159 -21.87 40.99 18.59
N ARG A 160 -22.20 39.82 18.05
CA ARG A 160 -23.60 39.32 18.05
C ARG A 160 -24.05 38.85 19.43
N LEU A 161 -23.16 38.19 20.17
CA LEU A 161 -23.43 37.75 21.54
C LEU A 161 -23.57 38.92 22.51
N GLU A 162 -22.74 39.96 22.38
CA GLU A 162 -22.89 41.20 23.17
C GLU A 162 -24.21 41.91 22.88
N ARG A 163 -24.65 41.94 21.61
CA ARG A 163 -25.97 42.48 21.23
C ARG A 163 -27.14 41.68 21.80
N LEU A 164 -27.01 40.35 21.88
CA LEU A 164 -28.02 39.46 22.47
C LEU A 164 -28.00 39.49 24.00
N GLY A 165 -26.81 39.54 24.61
CA GLY A 165 -26.60 39.60 26.06
C GLY A 165 -26.93 40.97 26.66
N GLY A 166 -26.75 42.05 25.90
CA GLY A 166 -27.15 43.40 26.29
C GLY A 166 -28.67 43.67 26.21
N CYS A 167 -29.46 42.77 25.63
CA CYS A 167 -30.92 42.82 25.66
C CYS A 167 -31.54 42.04 26.84
N GLY A 168 -30.72 41.58 27.79
CA GLY A 168 -31.13 40.87 29.00
C GLY A 168 -30.87 41.62 30.32
N GLU A 169 -30.49 42.90 30.27
CA GLU A 169 -30.28 43.74 31.46
C GLU A 169 -31.26 44.93 31.43
N THR A 170 -32.45 44.71 31.99
CA THR A 170 -33.33 45.80 32.44
C THR A 170 -33.41 45.75 33.96
N ALA A 171 -32.74 46.68 34.61
CA ALA A 171 -33.16 47.28 35.88
C ALA A 171 -32.70 48.73 35.90
#